data_AF-A0A7S2QJM8-F1
#
_entry.id   AF-A0A7S2QJM8-F1
#
_cell.length_a   1.000
_cell.length_b   1.000
_cell.length_c   1.000
_cell.angle_alpha   90.00
_cell.angle_beta   90.00
_cell.angle_gamma   90.00
#
_symmetry.space_group_name_H-M   'P 1'
#
loop_
_entity.id
_entity.type
_entity.pdbx_description
1 polymer ?
#
loop_
_entity_poly.entity_id
_entity_poly.type
_entity_poly.pdbx_seq_one_letter_code
_entity_poly.pdbx_strand_id
1 'polypeptide(L)'
;QVGAEAERGSAAVLRPETAQGIFVNFKNIVDSSRMKIPFGVAQIGKAFRNEITPRHFLFRTREFEMLEIEYFIDPQADFQAELEAWVVEMEAFLERVGVDRERMAREVHPKDKLAHYARSCTDITFQYPFSQKHEELMGVAARGGYDLEQHSQKSGKAMEYQVPGPQGRRFVPHVIEPSLGVDRLFLAVMLSAFATDQQPDMHGKLQERSFLRFPPWVAPIPMGVFPWRKNQAPLVQVARSLVATLRRRGFNARYDADGMVGKCYRRMDEVGTPYCCCVDPRPSKTAR
;
A
#
# COMPACT_ATOMS: atom_id res chain seq x y z
N GLN A 1 -1.97 10.01 -28.28
CA GLN A 1 -1.90 11.34 -28.89
C GLN A 1 -2.40 12.35 -27.88
N VAL A 2 -1.86 13.56 -27.90
CA VAL A 2 -2.33 14.68 -27.08
C VAL A 2 -2.83 15.76 -28.02
N GLY A 3 -4.08 16.20 -27.87
CA GLY A 3 -4.72 17.21 -28.74
C GLY A 3 -5.66 16.62 -29.78
N ALA A 4 -6.27 17.51 -30.58
CA ALA A 4 -7.32 17.17 -31.54
C ALA A 4 -6.79 16.59 -32.88
N GLU A 5 -5.55 16.92 -33.25
CA GLU A 5 -4.97 16.54 -34.54
C GLU A 5 -3.79 15.58 -34.41
N ALA A 6 -3.74 14.64 -35.35
CA ALA A 6 -2.71 13.60 -35.41
C ALA A 6 -1.43 14.13 -36.07
N GLU A 7 -0.72 15.06 -35.42
CA GLU A 7 0.57 15.57 -35.93
C GLU A 7 1.76 14.72 -35.48
N ARG A 8 2.80 14.63 -36.34
CA ARG A 8 4.10 14.05 -35.99
C ARG A 8 4.76 14.88 -34.90
N GLY A 9 4.73 14.38 -33.66
CA GLY A 9 5.26 15.06 -32.46
C GLY A 9 4.31 15.05 -31.26
N SER A 10 3.03 14.71 -31.47
CA SER A 10 1.98 14.65 -30.44
C SER A 10 1.84 13.27 -29.77
N ALA A 11 2.75 12.34 -30.07
CA ALA A 11 2.72 11.00 -29.50
C ALA A 11 3.09 11.06 -28.01
N ALA A 12 2.17 10.62 -27.17
CA ALA A 12 2.39 10.46 -25.73
C ALA A 12 2.04 9.04 -25.33
N VAL A 13 2.68 8.58 -24.26
CA VAL A 13 2.50 7.25 -23.70
C VAL A 13 1.91 7.37 -22.30
N LEU A 14 1.12 6.38 -21.91
CA LEU A 14 0.77 6.19 -20.52
C LEU A 14 2.01 5.68 -19.78
N ARG A 15 2.32 6.30 -18.64
CA ARG A 15 3.52 5.98 -17.88
C ARG A 15 3.47 4.53 -17.35
N PRO A 16 4.56 3.74 -17.47
CA PRO A 16 4.62 2.37 -16.95
C PRO A 16 5.01 2.27 -15.46
N GLU A 17 5.40 3.40 -14.88
CA GLU A 17 5.84 3.59 -13.49
C GLU A 17 5.58 5.06 -13.10
N THR A 18 5.77 5.39 -11.82
CA THR A 18 5.53 6.72 -11.26
C THR A 18 6.82 7.53 -11.03
N ALA A 19 7.96 6.84 -10.91
CA ALA A 19 9.32 7.34 -10.71
C ALA A 19 9.72 8.49 -11.66
N GLN A 20 9.44 8.35 -12.96
CA GLN A 20 9.85 9.34 -13.96
C GLN A 20 9.31 10.75 -13.69
N GLY A 21 8.11 10.86 -13.09
CA GLY A 21 7.53 12.15 -12.71
C GLY A 21 8.33 12.86 -11.62
N ILE A 22 8.98 12.10 -10.74
CA ILE A 22 9.82 12.61 -9.68
C ILE A 22 11.15 13.11 -10.27
N PHE A 23 11.79 12.31 -11.13
CA PHE A 23 13.08 12.67 -11.74
C PHE A 23 13.01 13.92 -12.60
N VAL A 24 11.99 14.06 -13.46
CA VAL A 24 11.83 15.28 -14.29
C VAL A 24 11.60 16.54 -13.46
N ASN A 25 11.08 16.40 -12.25
CA ASN A 25 10.81 17.50 -11.32
C ASN A 25 11.90 17.68 -10.25
N PHE A 26 12.98 16.88 -10.27
CA PHE A 26 14.01 16.91 -9.24
C PHE A 26 14.51 18.33 -8.93
N LYS A 27 14.85 19.11 -9.96
CA LYS A 27 15.33 20.48 -9.78
C LYS A 27 14.26 21.42 -9.18
N ASN A 28 13.02 21.30 -9.65
CA ASN A 28 11.89 22.07 -9.11
C ASN A 28 11.68 21.78 -7.62
N ILE A 29 11.79 20.51 -7.23
CA ILE A 29 11.66 20.07 -5.84
C ILE A 29 12.79 20.69 -5.01
N VAL A 30 14.04 20.45 -5.38
CA VAL A 30 15.22 20.97 -4.63
C VAL A 30 15.15 22.50 -4.47
N ASP A 31 14.82 23.22 -5.54
CA ASP A 31 14.81 24.68 -5.53
C ASP A 31 13.68 25.27 -4.68
N SER A 32 12.49 24.67 -4.73
CA SER A 32 11.31 25.18 -4.03
C SER A 32 11.25 24.76 -2.56
N SER A 33 11.76 23.57 -2.23
CA SER A 33 11.63 22.99 -0.88
C SER A 33 12.90 23.08 -0.04
N ARG A 34 14.03 23.50 -0.62
CA ARG A 34 15.34 23.63 0.05
C ARG A 34 15.78 22.35 0.78
N MET A 35 15.37 21.20 0.27
CA MET A 35 15.70 19.90 0.84
C MET A 35 17.21 19.68 0.79
N LYS A 36 17.75 19.05 1.84
CA LYS A 36 19.15 18.66 1.93
C LYS A 36 19.26 17.16 1.73
N ILE A 37 20.28 16.72 1.00
CA ILE A 37 20.58 15.29 0.88
C ILE A 37 21.08 14.75 2.23
N PRO A 38 20.62 13.56 2.66
CA PRO A 38 19.66 12.70 1.95
C PRO A 38 18.20 13.13 2.16
N PHE A 39 17.37 12.96 1.12
CA PHE A 39 15.92 13.18 1.22
C PHE A 39 15.14 12.28 0.25
N GLY A 40 13.89 11.99 0.58
CA GLY A 40 12.99 11.19 -0.25
C GLY A 40 11.85 11.99 -0.86
N VAL A 41 11.40 11.57 -2.04
CA VAL A 41 10.15 12.02 -2.66
C VAL A 41 9.28 10.81 -2.91
N ALA A 42 8.08 10.80 -2.33
CA ALA A 42 7.12 9.71 -2.50
C ALA A 42 6.01 10.10 -3.48
N GLN A 43 5.57 9.15 -4.30
CA GLN A 43 4.40 9.34 -5.16
C GLN A 43 3.52 8.08 -5.15
N ILE A 44 2.21 8.31 -5.08
CA ILE A 44 1.21 7.28 -5.33
C ILE A 44 0.48 7.65 -6.62
N GLY A 45 0.30 6.69 -7.53
CA GLY A 45 -0.54 6.92 -8.69
C GLY A 45 -0.63 5.76 -9.66
N LYS A 46 -1.47 5.95 -10.69
CA LYS A 46 -1.71 4.96 -11.74
C LYS A 46 -0.46 4.77 -12.61
N ALA A 47 -0.22 3.51 -12.97
CA ALA A 47 0.76 3.06 -13.94
C ALA A 47 0.11 2.06 -14.90
N PHE A 48 0.63 2.00 -16.14
CA PHE A 48 0.05 1.22 -17.21
C PHE A 48 1.11 0.36 -17.90
N ARG A 49 0.92 -0.96 -17.90
CA ARG A 49 1.80 -1.91 -18.60
C ARG A 49 0.98 -2.67 -19.62
N ASN A 50 1.45 -2.74 -20.87
CA ASN A 50 0.76 -3.47 -21.92
C ASN A 50 0.98 -4.99 -21.79
N GLU A 51 0.53 -5.56 -20.66
CA GLU A 51 0.66 -6.98 -20.33
C GLU A 51 -0.13 -7.82 -21.36
N ILE A 52 0.57 -8.80 -21.93
CA ILE A 52 0.05 -9.65 -23.00
C ILE A 52 -1.01 -10.59 -22.42
N THR A 53 -0.71 -11.18 -21.26
CA THR A 53 -1.57 -12.18 -20.62
C THR A 53 -1.84 -11.80 -19.16
N PRO A 54 -2.87 -10.97 -18.90
CA PRO A 54 -3.36 -10.70 -17.56
C PRO A 54 -3.76 -12.00 -16.86
N ARG A 55 -3.38 -12.18 -15.59
CA ARG A 55 -3.62 -13.42 -14.83
C ARG A 55 -3.56 -13.20 -13.32
N HIS A 56 -4.08 -14.18 -12.58
CA HIS A 56 -4.09 -14.21 -11.11
C HIS A 56 -4.72 -12.95 -10.50
N PHE A 57 -5.88 -12.57 -11.04
CA PHE A 57 -6.71 -11.45 -10.55
C PHE A 57 -5.92 -10.13 -10.48
N LEU A 58 -5.70 -9.56 -9.29
CA LEU A 58 -4.99 -8.29 -9.08
C LEU A 58 -3.47 -8.38 -9.28
N PHE A 59 -2.91 -9.57 -9.47
CA PHE A 59 -1.45 -9.73 -9.50
C PHE A 59 -0.80 -9.28 -10.81
N ARG A 60 -1.46 -9.54 -11.97
CA ARG A 60 -1.03 -9.08 -13.30
C ARG A 60 -2.18 -8.43 -14.05
N THR A 61 -2.20 -7.10 -14.02
CA THR A 61 -3.17 -6.24 -14.70
C THR A 61 -2.46 -5.30 -15.67
N ARG A 62 -3.26 -4.58 -16.49
CA ARG A 62 -2.74 -3.54 -17.41
C ARG A 62 -2.73 -2.14 -16.81
N GLU A 63 -3.57 -1.91 -15.82
CA GLU A 63 -3.66 -0.69 -15.03
C GLU A 63 -3.61 -1.10 -13.56
N PHE A 64 -2.79 -0.41 -12.78
CA PHE A 64 -2.61 -0.63 -11.35
C PHE A 64 -2.08 0.65 -10.70
N GLU A 65 -2.12 0.70 -9.37
CA GLU A 65 -1.54 1.79 -8.59
C GLU A 65 -0.19 1.38 -8.02
N MET A 66 0.77 2.30 -8.08
CA MET A 66 2.09 2.14 -7.50
C MET A 66 2.29 3.15 -6.38
N LEU A 67 3.05 2.74 -5.38
CA LEU A 67 3.62 3.57 -4.34
C LEU A 67 5.13 3.47 -4.49
N GLU A 68 5.77 4.56 -4.90
CA GLU A 68 7.21 4.62 -5.13
C GLU A 68 7.82 5.75 -4.33
N ILE A 69 9.05 5.54 -3.85
CA ILE A 69 9.85 6.54 -3.16
C ILE A 69 11.18 6.65 -3.90
N GLU A 70 11.57 7.86 -4.29
CA GLU A 70 12.93 8.13 -4.76
C GLU A 70 13.71 8.77 -3.62
N TYR A 71 14.60 8.00 -3.00
CA TYR A 71 15.47 8.48 -1.92
C TYR A 71 16.83 8.89 -2.47
N PHE A 72 17.05 10.19 -2.56
CA PHE A 72 18.26 10.80 -3.08
C PHE A 72 19.35 10.81 -2.01
N ILE A 73 20.46 10.14 -2.31
CA ILE A 73 21.64 10.05 -1.45
C ILE A 73 22.86 10.65 -2.13
N ASP A 74 23.87 10.92 -1.31
CA ASP A 74 25.17 11.34 -1.79
C ASP A 74 25.87 10.19 -2.54
N PRO A 75 26.51 10.40 -3.70
CA PRO A 75 27.27 9.35 -4.40
C PRO A 75 28.39 8.71 -3.58
N GLN A 76 28.90 9.43 -2.56
CA GLN A 76 29.93 8.95 -1.64
C GLN A 76 29.34 8.19 -0.44
N ALA A 77 28.01 8.18 -0.26
CA ALA A 77 27.36 7.40 0.79
C ALA A 77 27.47 5.90 0.52
N ASP A 78 27.43 5.12 1.60
CA ASP A 78 27.37 3.66 1.50
C ASP A 78 25.96 3.23 1.03
N PHE A 79 25.79 3.11 -0.28
CA PHE A 79 24.52 2.71 -0.87
C PHE A 79 24.07 1.31 -0.44
N GLN A 80 24.97 0.43 -0.01
CA GLN A 80 24.58 -0.92 0.47
C GLN A 80 23.94 -0.82 1.85
N ALA A 81 24.51 0.00 2.74
CA ALA A 81 23.92 0.28 4.04
C ALA A 81 22.56 0.99 3.91
N GLU A 82 22.45 1.97 3.02
CA GLU A 82 21.18 2.65 2.74
C GLU A 82 20.13 1.69 2.14
N LEU A 83 20.52 0.84 1.20
CA LEU A 83 19.64 -0.17 0.62
C LEU A 83 19.09 -1.12 1.69
N GLU A 84 19.97 -1.68 2.53
CA GLU A 84 19.56 -2.60 3.60
C GLU A 84 18.66 -1.90 4.63
N ALA A 85 18.95 -0.65 4.99
CA ALA A 85 18.11 0.14 5.89
C ALA A 85 16.69 0.33 5.32
N TRP A 86 16.58 0.63 4.01
CA TRP A 86 15.28 0.72 3.34
C TRP A 86 14.57 -0.61 3.23
N VAL A 87 15.25 -1.72 2.97
CA VAL A 87 14.65 -3.07 2.97
C VAL A 87 14.04 -3.38 4.34
N VAL A 88 14.78 -3.14 5.42
CA VAL A 88 14.29 -3.36 6.80
C VAL A 88 13.09 -2.47 7.13
N GLU A 89 13.15 -1.17 6.80
CA GLU A 89 12.04 -0.25 7.05
C GLU A 89 10.78 -0.66 6.26
N MET A 90 10.95 -1.10 5.01
CA MET A 90 9.84 -1.53 4.17
C MET A 90 9.22 -2.85 4.63
N GLU A 91 10.01 -3.81 5.13
CA GLU A 91 9.45 -5.00 5.78
C GLU A 91 8.64 -4.62 7.03
N ALA A 92 9.17 -3.73 7.88
CA ALA A 92 8.46 -3.25 9.06
C ALA A 92 7.16 -2.50 8.69
N PHE A 93 7.16 -1.75 7.59
CA PHE A 93 5.96 -1.14 7.03
C PHE A 93 4.94 -2.20 6.57
N LEU A 94 5.37 -3.21 5.83
CA LEU A 94 4.51 -4.30 5.35
C LEU A 94 3.87 -5.09 6.51
N GLU A 95 4.64 -5.41 7.55
CA GLU A 95 4.10 -6.02 8.78
C GLU A 95 3.06 -5.11 9.43
N ARG A 96 3.34 -3.80 9.53
CA ARG A 96 2.42 -2.83 10.15
C ARG A 96 1.10 -2.69 9.40
N VAL A 97 1.10 -2.83 8.07
CA VAL A 97 -0.14 -2.82 7.27
C VAL A 97 -0.85 -4.18 7.24
N GLY A 98 -0.32 -5.18 7.95
CA GLY A 98 -0.98 -6.47 8.15
C GLY A 98 -0.57 -7.57 7.18
N VAL A 99 0.58 -7.45 6.52
CA VAL A 99 1.17 -8.56 5.76
C VAL A 99 1.78 -9.56 6.74
N ASP A 100 1.48 -10.84 6.54
CA ASP A 100 1.97 -11.94 7.37
C ASP A 100 3.47 -12.16 7.15
N ARG A 101 4.26 -11.93 8.20
CA ARG A 101 5.72 -12.09 8.20
C ARG A 101 6.15 -13.49 7.79
N GLU A 102 5.42 -14.53 8.17
CA GLU A 102 5.79 -15.92 7.84
C GLU A 102 5.68 -16.22 6.34
N ARG A 103 4.92 -15.41 5.62
CA ARG A 103 4.76 -15.50 4.16
C ARG A 103 5.68 -14.56 3.39
N MET A 104 6.43 -13.70 4.09
CA MET A 104 7.39 -12.80 3.47
C MET A 104 8.78 -13.42 3.42
N ALA A 105 9.54 -13.09 2.37
CA ALA A 105 10.95 -13.43 2.25
C ALA A 105 11.69 -12.38 1.43
N ARG A 106 13.01 -12.33 1.55
CA ARG A 106 13.87 -11.46 0.73
C ARG A 106 14.50 -12.25 -0.42
N GLU A 107 14.49 -11.69 -1.62
CA GLU A 107 15.22 -12.21 -2.78
C GLU A 107 16.21 -11.15 -3.26
N VAL A 108 17.51 -11.39 -3.03
CA VAL A 108 18.58 -10.52 -3.56
C VAL A 108 18.86 -10.91 -5.01
N HIS A 109 18.75 -9.96 -5.92
CA HIS A 109 18.97 -10.23 -7.34
C HIS A 109 20.45 -10.48 -7.61
N PRO A 110 20.80 -11.58 -8.31
CA PRO A 110 22.16 -11.76 -8.79
C PRO A 110 22.45 -10.75 -9.92
N LYS A 111 23.73 -10.42 -10.12
CA LYS A 111 24.14 -9.31 -11.01
C LYS A 111 23.62 -9.42 -12.44
N ASP A 112 23.42 -10.64 -12.94
CA ASP A 112 22.92 -10.94 -14.28
C ASP A 112 21.41 -10.70 -14.47
N LYS A 113 20.65 -10.59 -13.36
CA LYS A 113 19.21 -10.34 -13.37
C LYS A 113 18.83 -8.89 -13.05
N LEU A 114 19.82 -8.05 -12.73
CA LEU A 114 19.58 -6.64 -12.44
C LEU A 114 19.08 -5.89 -13.68
N ALA A 115 18.16 -4.95 -13.47
CA ALA A 115 17.82 -3.97 -14.49
C ALA A 115 19.08 -3.17 -14.89
N HIS A 116 19.13 -2.72 -16.14
CA HIS A 116 20.31 -2.04 -16.71
C HIS A 116 20.77 -0.78 -15.93
N TYR A 117 19.89 -0.19 -15.12
CA TYR A 117 20.15 0.97 -14.28
C TYR A 117 20.46 0.62 -12.81
N ALA A 118 20.24 -0.63 -12.36
CA ALA A 118 20.37 -1.01 -10.96
C ALA A 118 21.78 -1.53 -10.63
N ARG A 119 22.38 -0.99 -9.56
CA ARG A 119 23.62 -1.48 -8.95
C ARG A 119 23.38 -2.68 -8.03
N SER A 120 22.21 -2.72 -7.41
CA SER A 120 21.74 -3.78 -6.52
C SER A 120 20.22 -3.70 -6.41
N CYS A 121 19.55 -4.83 -6.23
CA CYS A 121 18.11 -4.90 -6.00
C CYS A 121 17.80 -6.03 -5.02
N THR A 122 16.93 -5.75 -4.05
CA THR A 122 16.40 -6.75 -3.13
C THR A 122 14.88 -6.67 -3.18
N ASP A 123 14.25 -7.76 -3.56
CA ASP A 123 12.80 -7.85 -3.57
C ASP A 123 12.33 -8.39 -2.23
N ILE A 124 11.34 -7.72 -1.63
CA ILE A 124 10.50 -8.31 -0.61
C ILE A 124 9.39 -9.06 -1.35
N THR A 125 9.37 -10.37 -1.13
CA THR A 125 8.51 -11.33 -1.82
C THR A 125 7.45 -11.90 -0.88
N PHE A 126 6.32 -12.35 -1.42
CA PHE A 126 5.22 -12.91 -0.66
C PHE A 126 4.75 -14.26 -1.23
N GLN A 127 4.38 -15.19 -0.36
CA GLN A 127 3.86 -16.50 -0.75
C GLN A 127 2.36 -16.42 -1.13
N TYR A 128 2.09 -16.33 -2.43
CA TYR A 128 0.72 -16.36 -2.96
C TYR A 128 0.24 -17.79 -3.21
N PRO A 129 -1.05 -18.11 -2.99
CA PRO A 129 -1.58 -19.47 -3.12
C PRO A 129 -1.59 -20.01 -4.55
N PHE A 130 -1.44 -19.14 -5.56
CA PHE A 130 -1.38 -19.52 -6.97
C PHE A 130 0.05 -19.78 -7.46
N SER A 131 1.07 -19.56 -6.63
CA SER A 131 2.48 -19.78 -7.00
C SER A 131 3.13 -20.83 -6.08
N GLN A 132 4.05 -21.60 -6.65
CA GLN A 132 4.89 -22.55 -5.90
C GLN A 132 6.09 -21.87 -5.26
N LYS A 133 6.41 -20.65 -5.68
CA LYS A 133 7.49 -19.83 -5.14
C LYS A 133 6.92 -18.55 -4.55
N HIS A 134 7.76 -17.81 -3.83
CA HIS A 134 7.41 -16.45 -3.46
C HIS A 134 7.44 -15.58 -4.73
N GLU A 135 6.50 -14.64 -4.82
CA GLU A 135 6.45 -13.66 -5.90
C GLU A 135 6.71 -12.27 -5.34
N GLU A 136 7.29 -11.40 -6.17
CA GLU A 136 7.59 -10.01 -5.85
C GLU A 136 6.35 -9.26 -5.33
N LEU A 137 6.48 -8.71 -4.11
CA LEU A 137 5.53 -7.77 -3.54
C LEU A 137 6.05 -6.33 -3.67
N MET A 138 7.30 -6.09 -3.28
CA MET A 138 7.98 -4.79 -3.37
C MET A 138 9.42 -4.99 -3.82
N GLY A 139 9.91 -4.16 -4.73
CA GLY A 139 11.32 -4.06 -5.07
C GLY A 139 11.99 -2.92 -4.31
N VAL A 140 13.19 -3.13 -3.76
CA VAL A 140 14.05 -2.05 -3.26
C VAL A 140 15.34 -2.05 -4.08
N ALA A 141 15.55 -1.00 -4.88
CA ALA A 141 16.63 -0.93 -5.86
C ALA A 141 17.58 0.24 -5.58
N ALA A 142 18.89 0.00 -5.71
CA ALA A 142 19.89 1.07 -5.76
C ALA A 142 20.22 1.39 -7.22
N ARG A 143 19.78 2.54 -7.72
CA ARG A 143 19.83 2.92 -9.16
C ARG A 143 21.04 3.78 -9.54
N GLY A 144 21.87 4.15 -8.56
CA GLY A 144 22.97 5.08 -8.79
C GLY A 144 22.46 6.42 -9.33
N GLY A 145 23.25 7.11 -10.16
CA GLY A 145 22.89 8.39 -10.78
C GLY A 145 22.18 8.27 -12.13
N TYR A 146 21.89 7.05 -12.61
CA TYR A 146 21.48 6.79 -13.99
C TYR A 146 20.28 7.64 -14.43
N ASP A 147 19.22 7.69 -13.64
CA ASP A 147 17.97 8.37 -14.01
C ASP A 147 18.16 9.86 -14.24
N LEU A 148 18.81 10.54 -13.29
CA LEU A 148 19.09 11.97 -13.37
C LEU A 148 20.11 12.28 -14.46
N GLU A 149 21.11 11.41 -14.68
CA GLU A 149 22.07 11.55 -15.78
C GLU A 149 21.40 11.45 -17.15
N GLN A 150 20.52 10.47 -17.35
CA GLN A 150 19.78 10.31 -18.61
C GLN A 150 18.88 11.51 -18.88
N HIS A 151 18.12 11.97 -17.88
CA HIS A 151 17.30 13.18 -18.02
C HIS A 151 18.15 14.42 -18.30
N SER A 152 19.29 14.57 -17.64
CA SER A 152 20.23 15.67 -17.87
C SER A 152 20.77 15.67 -19.30
N GLN A 153 21.24 14.51 -19.78
CA GLN A 153 21.79 14.34 -21.13
C GLN A 153 20.75 14.58 -22.23
N LYS A 154 19.53 14.06 -22.06
CA LYS A 154 18.46 14.19 -23.08
C LYS A 154 17.79 15.55 -23.10
N SER A 155 17.69 16.23 -21.95
CA SER A 155 17.07 17.55 -21.85
C SER A 155 18.03 18.73 -22.02
N GLY A 156 19.33 18.50 -21.82
CA GLY A 156 20.35 19.56 -21.77
C GLY A 156 20.31 20.40 -20.49
N LYS A 157 19.47 20.06 -19.51
CA LYS A 157 19.37 20.76 -18.22
C LYS A 157 20.12 19.97 -17.14
N ALA A 158 21.04 20.64 -16.43
CA ALA A 158 21.79 20.01 -15.36
C ALA A 158 20.87 19.56 -14.21
N MET A 159 20.97 18.27 -13.85
CA MET A 159 20.25 17.64 -12.72
C MET A 159 21.14 17.45 -11.48
N GLU A 160 22.21 18.23 -11.38
CA GLU A 160 23.12 18.18 -10.24
C GLU A 160 22.54 18.86 -9.00
N TYR A 161 22.79 18.27 -7.84
CA TYR A 161 22.58 18.90 -6.55
C TYR A 161 23.84 19.69 -6.15
N GLN A 162 23.65 20.94 -5.71
CA GLN A 162 24.70 21.76 -5.13
C GLN A 162 24.55 21.77 -3.61
N VAL A 163 25.58 21.32 -2.89
CA VAL A 163 25.58 21.39 -1.43
C VAL A 163 25.50 22.87 -0.99
N PRO A 164 24.59 23.26 -0.09
CA PRO A 164 24.56 24.63 0.41
C PRO A 164 25.87 25.01 1.13
N GLY A 165 26.53 26.07 0.68
CA GLY A 165 27.73 26.63 1.31
C GLY A 165 28.74 27.23 0.31
N PRO A 166 29.72 28.03 0.78
CA PRO A 166 30.66 28.77 -0.09
C PRO A 166 31.55 27.89 -0.98
N GLN A 167 31.78 26.63 -0.59
CA GLN A 167 32.56 25.63 -1.34
C GLN A 167 31.71 24.39 -1.64
N GLY A 168 30.40 24.58 -1.78
CA GLY A 168 29.46 23.49 -2.00
C GLY A 168 29.76 22.71 -3.28
N ARG A 169 30.17 21.44 -3.14
CA ARG A 169 30.36 20.57 -4.30
C ARG A 169 29.06 20.36 -5.07
N ARG A 170 29.19 20.09 -6.36
CA ARG A 170 28.10 19.69 -7.25
C ARG A 170 28.26 18.24 -7.63
N PHE A 171 27.16 17.51 -7.65
CA PHE A 171 27.15 16.10 -8.06
C PHE A 171 25.73 15.69 -8.47
N VAL A 172 25.63 14.61 -9.25
CA VAL A 172 24.34 13.95 -9.50
C VAL A 172 24.08 12.98 -8.35
N PRO A 173 22.98 13.13 -7.59
CA PRO A 173 22.65 12.22 -6.49
C PRO A 173 22.46 10.78 -6.98
N HIS A 174 22.78 9.83 -6.11
CA HIS A 174 22.35 8.45 -6.30
C HIS A 174 20.94 8.25 -5.74
N VAL A 175 20.24 7.22 -6.23
CA VAL A 175 18.86 6.94 -5.83
C VAL A 175 18.72 5.54 -5.24
N ILE A 176 18.05 5.45 -4.09
CA ILE A 176 17.47 4.21 -3.56
C ILE A 176 15.96 4.29 -3.76
N GLU A 177 15.38 3.27 -4.38
CA GLU A 177 13.96 3.23 -4.73
C GLU A 177 13.27 2.02 -4.13
N PRO A 178 12.46 2.21 -3.09
CA PRO A 178 11.35 1.32 -2.75
C PRO A 178 10.17 1.51 -3.73
N SER A 179 9.78 0.44 -4.42
CA SER A 179 8.66 0.42 -5.36
C SER A 179 7.67 -0.71 -5.05
N LEU A 180 6.42 -0.36 -4.83
CA LEU A 180 5.35 -1.26 -4.38
C LEU A 180 4.10 -1.13 -5.25
N GLY A 181 3.55 -2.25 -5.71
CA GLY A 181 2.22 -2.30 -6.31
C GLY A 181 1.13 -2.32 -5.24
N VAL A 182 0.26 -1.30 -5.20
CA VAL A 182 -0.84 -1.18 -4.22
C VAL A 182 -1.84 -2.32 -4.37
N ASP A 183 -2.15 -2.74 -5.59
CA ASP A 183 -3.05 -3.87 -5.88
C ASP A 183 -2.49 -5.20 -5.34
N ARG A 184 -1.17 -5.41 -5.45
CA ARG A 184 -0.48 -6.57 -4.89
C ARG A 184 -0.45 -6.51 -3.37
N LEU A 185 -0.18 -5.34 -2.80
CA LEU A 185 -0.27 -5.13 -1.35
C LEU A 185 -1.67 -5.47 -0.83
N PHE A 186 -2.72 -4.97 -1.48
CA PHE A 186 -4.09 -5.27 -1.10
C PHE A 186 -4.35 -6.77 -1.10
N LEU A 187 -3.94 -7.49 -2.15
CA LEU A 187 -4.08 -8.94 -2.20
C LEU A 187 -3.29 -9.65 -1.08
N ALA A 188 -2.05 -9.23 -0.81
CA ALA A 188 -1.22 -9.79 0.26
C ALA A 188 -1.84 -9.57 1.65
N VAL A 189 -2.37 -8.38 1.92
CA VAL A 189 -3.06 -8.06 3.18
C VAL A 189 -4.36 -8.87 3.32
N MET A 190 -5.14 -9.02 2.26
CA MET A 190 -6.35 -9.86 2.25
C MET A 190 -6.01 -11.33 2.56
N LEU A 191 -4.98 -11.88 1.92
CA LEU A 191 -4.52 -13.26 2.13
C LEU A 191 -3.94 -13.49 3.53
N SER A 192 -3.27 -12.48 4.08
CA SER A 192 -2.71 -12.50 5.44
C SER A 192 -3.83 -12.45 6.50
N ALA A 193 -4.88 -11.69 6.25
CA ALA A 193 -6.02 -11.56 7.15
C ALA A 193 -7.00 -12.74 7.08
N PHE A 194 -7.08 -13.45 5.95
CA PHE A 194 -8.05 -14.53 5.74
C PHE A 194 -7.85 -15.70 6.73
N ALA A 195 -8.92 -16.06 7.42
CA ALA A 195 -8.96 -17.14 8.38
C ALA A 195 -10.29 -17.90 8.33
N THR A 196 -10.24 -19.15 8.79
CA THR A 196 -11.42 -19.98 9.02
C THR A 196 -11.41 -20.52 10.44
N ASP A 197 -12.60 -20.62 11.04
CA ASP A 197 -12.83 -21.29 12.31
C ASP A 197 -14.18 -22.04 12.28
N GLN A 198 -14.51 -22.71 13.38
CA GLN A 198 -15.74 -23.49 13.54
C GLN A 198 -16.61 -22.84 14.61
N GLN A 199 -17.87 -22.53 14.29
CA GLN A 199 -18.83 -21.96 15.23
C GLN A 199 -20.10 -22.81 15.27
N PRO A 200 -20.66 -23.11 16.46
CA PRO A 200 -21.93 -23.83 16.54
C PRO A 200 -23.07 -22.98 15.99
N ASP A 201 -23.97 -23.60 15.22
CA ASP A 201 -25.24 -23.00 14.83
C ASP A 201 -26.26 -22.99 15.99
N MET A 202 -27.47 -22.50 15.69
CA MET A 202 -28.58 -22.43 16.67
C MET A 202 -28.96 -23.80 17.27
N HIS A 203 -28.53 -24.91 16.65
CA HIS A 203 -28.78 -26.28 17.08
C HIS A 203 -27.52 -26.96 17.64
N GLY A 204 -26.43 -26.21 17.83
CA GLY A 204 -25.17 -26.73 18.38
C GLY A 204 -24.28 -27.45 17.36
N LYS A 205 -24.64 -27.48 16.07
CA LYS A 205 -23.82 -28.11 15.03
C LYS A 205 -22.73 -27.14 14.60
N LEU A 206 -21.48 -27.57 14.68
CA LEU A 206 -20.34 -26.78 14.19
C LEU A 206 -20.46 -26.54 12.69
N GLN A 207 -20.34 -25.27 12.31
CA GLN A 207 -20.24 -24.84 10.93
C GLN A 207 -18.93 -24.08 10.71
N GLU A 208 -18.29 -24.38 9.58
CA GLU A 208 -17.12 -23.64 9.14
C GLU A 208 -17.54 -22.23 8.77
N ARG A 209 -16.72 -21.27 9.17
CA ARG A 209 -16.97 -19.87 8.86
C ARG A 209 -15.65 -19.20 8.48
N SER A 210 -15.70 -18.38 7.44
CA SER A 210 -14.56 -17.56 7.00
C SER A 210 -14.69 -16.13 7.51
N PHE A 211 -13.57 -15.49 7.85
CA PHE A 211 -13.51 -14.11 8.34
C PHE A 211 -12.14 -13.49 8.04
N LEU A 212 -12.05 -12.16 8.18
CA LEU A 212 -10.80 -11.42 7.97
C LEU A 212 -10.29 -10.86 9.32
N ARG A 213 -9.02 -11.10 9.62
CA ARG A 213 -8.34 -10.61 10.84
C ARG A 213 -7.44 -9.42 10.52
N PHE A 214 -8.02 -8.34 10.01
CA PHE A 214 -7.24 -7.13 9.76
C PHE A 214 -6.71 -6.50 11.06
N PRO A 215 -5.53 -5.86 11.03
CA PRO A 215 -5.17 -4.87 12.04
C PRO A 215 -6.25 -3.77 12.12
N PRO A 216 -6.62 -3.28 13.31
CA PRO A 216 -7.73 -2.35 13.46
C PRO A 216 -7.62 -1.04 12.64
N TRP A 217 -6.39 -0.58 12.36
CA TRP A 217 -6.13 0.63 11.58
C TRP A 217 -6.17 0.42 10.06
N VAL A 218 -6.24 -0.84 9.58
CA VAL A 218 -6.38 -1.20 8.16
C VAL A 218 -7.81 -1.64 7.82
N ALA A 219 -8.57 -2.09 8.82
CA ALA A 219 -9.93 -2.58 8.64
C ALA A 219 -10.82 -1.55 7.91
N PRO A 220 -11.53 -1.94 6.83
CA PRO A 220 -12.33 -1.02 6.02
C PRO A 220 -13.50 -0.42 6.82
N ILE A 221 -14.02 -1.19 7.77
CA ILE A 221 -15.04 -0.77 8.73
C ILE A 221 -14.44 -1.00 10.12
N PRO A 222 -13.98 0.04 10.83
CA PRO A 222 -13.42 -0.11 12.17
C PRO A 222 -14.49 -0.45 13.21
N MET A 223 -15.76 -0.12 12.97
CA MET A 223 -16.82 -0.37 13.97
C MET A 223 -18.19 -0.65 13.34
N GLY A 224 -18.80 -1.79 13.69
CA GLY A 224 -20.20 -2.11 13.43
C GLY A 224 -21.09 -1.74 14.62
N VAL A 225 -22.28 -1.21 14.37
CA VAL A 225 -23.26 -0.88 15.42
C VAL A 225 -24.64 -1.39 15.03
N PHE A 226 -25.25 -2.20 15.89
CA PHE A 226 -26.51 -2.89 15.60
C PHE A 226 -27.51 -2.72 16.74
N PRO A 227 -28.81 -2.56 16.46
CA PRO A 227 -29.83 -2.78 17.46
C PRO A 227 -30.08 -4.29 17.63
N TRP A 228 -30.31 -4.74 18.86
CA TRP A 228 -30.65 -6.15 19.13
C TRP A 228 -31.86 -6.63 18.34
N ARG A 229 -32.87 -5.76 18.20
CA ARG A 229 -34.05 -6.00 17.35
C ARG A 229 -34.42 -4.76 16.56
N LYS A 230 -34.56 -4.92 15.24
CA LYS A 230 -34.92 -3.83 14.31
C LYS A 230 -36.33 -3.26 14.52
N ASN A 231 -37.24 -4.01 15.14
CA ASN A 231 -38.62 -3.57 15.39
C ASN A 231 -38.78 -2.78 16.70
N GLN A 232 -37.73 -2.64 17.50
CA GLN A 232 -37.76 -1.82 18.72
C GLN A 232 -37.22 -0.42 18.42
N ALA A 233 -38.13 0.51 18.16
CA ALA A 233 -37.79 1.90 17.82
C ALA A 233 -36.80 2.57 18.82
N PRO A 234 -36.91 2.37 20.15
CA PRO A 234 -35.94 2.94 21.09
C PRO A 234 -34.51 2.43 20.87
N LEU A 235 -34.32 1.13 20.61
CA LEU A 235 -32.99 0.56 20.36
C LEU A 235 -32.39 1.04 19.04
N VAL A 236 -33.24 1.11 18.00
CA VAL A 236 -32.85 1.65 16.69
C VAL A 236 -32.38 3.09 16.80
N GLN A 237 -33.09 3.92 17.56
CA GLN A 237 -32.74 5.32 17.77
C GLN A 237 -31.41 5.47 18.51
N VAL A 238 -31.18 4.67 19.56
CA VAL A 238 -29.90 4.66 20.31
C VAL A 238 -28.75 4.21 19.41
N ALA A 239 -28.91 3.12 18.66
CA ALA A 239 -27.88 2.62 17.74
C ALA A 239 -27.51 3.67 16.67
N ARG A 240 -28.51 4.35 16.08
CA ARG A 240 -28.27 5.42 15.10
C ARG A 240 -27.58 6.64 15.72
N SER A 241 -27.98 7.03 16.93
CA SER A 241 -27.36 8.12 17.68
C SER A 241 -25.90 7.82 18.04
N LEU A 242 -25.60 6.57 18.41
CA LEU A 242 -24.24 6.10 18.67
C LEU A 242 -23.38 6.20 17.41
N VAL A 243 -23.86 5.70 16.26
CA VAL A 243 -23.15 5.82 14.97
C VAL A 243 -22.88 7.28 14.61
N ALA A 244 -23.87 8.16 14.76
CA ALA A 244 -23.68 9.59 14.50
C ALA A 244 -22.63 10.22 15.43
N THR A 245 -22.58 9.79 16.69
CA THR A 245 -21.59 10.25 17.67
C THR A 245 -20.19 9.74 17.34
N LEU A 246 -20.04 8.48 16.95
CA LEU A 246 -18.77 7.89 16.53
C LEU A 246 -18.23 8.56 15.26
N ARG A 247 -19.09 8.80 14.27
CA ARG A 247 -18.71 9.52 13.03
C ARG A 247 -18.27 10.95 13.30
N ARG A 248 -18.94 11.66 14.20
CA ARG A 248 -18.51 13.01 14.65
C ARG A 248 -17.14 13.01 15.33
N ARG A 249 -16.73 11.88 15.91
CA ARG A 249 -15.39 11.69 16.51
C ARG A 249 -14.35 11.16 15.51
N GLY A 250 -14.69 11.04 14.22
CA GLY A 250 -13.77 10.61 13.16
C GLY A 250 -13.75 9.10 12.91
N PHE A 251 -14.61 8.31 13.58
CA PHE A 251 -14.68 6.86 13.33
C PHE A 251 -15.62 6.53 12.17
N ASN A 252 -15.16 5.70 11.22
CA ASN A 252 -16.01 5.15 10.17
C ASN A 252 -16.93 4.03 10.73
N ALA A 253 -17.90 4.42 11.57
CA ALA A 253 -18.87 3.50 12.16
C ALA A 253 -19.99 3.16 11.17
N ARG A 254 -20.36 1.88 11.09
CA ARG A 254 -21.42 1.36 10.21
C ARG A 254 -22.61 0.86 11.01
N TYR A 255 -23.77 1.44 10.73
CA TYR A 255 -25.05 0.94 11.23
C TYR A 255 -25.48 -0.28 10.40
N ASP A 256 -26.00 -1.31 11.06
CA ASP A 256 -26.64 -2.45 10.41
C ASP A 256 -27.77 -3.01 11.28
N ALA A 257 -28.92 -3.32 10.69
CA ALA A 257 -30.08 -3.91 11.35
C ALA A 257 -30.78 -4.97 10.49
N ASP A 258 -30.10 -5.47 9.45
CA ASP A 258 -30.68 -6.39 8.49
C ASP A 258 -30.57 -7.85 8.96
N GLY A 259 -31.69 -8.36 9.44
CA GLY A 259 -31.82 -9.74 9.93
C GLY A 259 -31.64 -9.85 11.44
N MET A 260 -31.26 -11.05 11.91
CA MET A 260 -30.95 -11.27 13.33
C MET A 260 -29.56 -10.70 13.66
N VAL A 261 -29.33 -10.34 14.92
CA VAL A 261 -28.04 -9.77 15.36
C VAL A 261 -26.83 -10.65 14.99
N GLY A 262 -26.98 -11.99 15.07
CA GLY A 262 -25.95 -12.94 14.63
C GLY A 262 -25.57 -12.80 13.15
N LYS A 263 -26.52 -12.47 12.26
CA LYS A 263 -26.23 -12.19 10.85
C LYS A 263 -25.47 -10.88 10.66
N CYS A 264 -25.71 -9.90 11.54
CA CYS A 264 -24.99 -8.62 11.52
C CYS A 264 -23.53 -8.82 11.94
N TYR A 265 -23.30 -9.58 13.03
CA TYR A 265 -21.94 -9.98 13.43
C TYR A 265 -21.23 -10.74 12.31
N ARG A 266 -21.91 -11.74 11.71
CA ARG A 266 -21.34 -12.54 10.63
C ARG A 266 -20.85 -11.68 9.45
N ARG A 267 -21.64 -10.70 9.02
CA ARG A 267 -21.24 -9.76 7.94
C ARG A 267 -20.03 -8.92 8.33
N MET A 268 -19.94 -8.49 9.59
CA MET A 268 -18.82 -7.72 10.09
C MET A 268 -17.54 -8.56 10.22
N ASP A 269 -17.66 -9.82 10.64
CA ASP A 269 -16.55 -10.79 10.66
C ASP A 269 -16.03 -11.04 9.24
N GLU A 270 -16.93 -11.24 8.27
CA GLU A 270 -16.59 -11.49 6.86
C GLU A 270 -15.80 -10.33 6.21
N VAL A 271 -16.01 -9.09 6.66
CA VAL A 271 -15.28 -7.90 6.17
C VAL A 271 -14.19 -7.42 7.14
N GLY A 272 -13.90 -8.19 8.19
CA GLY A 272 -12.81 -7.95 9.15
C GLY A 272 -12.97 -6.71 10.01
N THR A 273 -14.19 -6.44 10.45
CA THR A 273 -14.48 -5.34 11.38
C THR A 273 -14.01 -5.72 12.79
N PRO A 274 -13.07 -4.97 13.39
CA PRO A 274 -12.47 -5.35 14.68
C PRO A 274 -13.42 -5.17 15.86
N TYR A 275 -14.37 -4.23 15.79
CA TYR A 275 -15.25 -3.88 16.90
C TYR A 275 -16.72 -3.87 16.48
N CYS A 276 -17.58 -4.51 17.29
CA CYS A 276 -19.01 -4.48 17.09
C CYS A 276 -19.73 -4.09 18.39
N CYS A 277 -20.65 -3.14 18.31
CA CYS A 277 -21.49 -2.69 19.42
C CYS A 277 -22.95 -3.08 19.16
N CYS A 278 -23.50 -3.94 20.01
CA CYS A 278 -24.93 -4.25 19.99
C CYS A 278 -25.66 -3.43 21.05
N VAL A 279 -26.71 -2.72 20.63
CA VAL A 279 -27.61 -1.99 21.51
C VAL A 279 -28.76 -2.91 21.88
N ASP A 280 -28.69 -3.46 23.08
CA ASP A 280 -29.69 -4.36 23.63
C ASP A 280 -30.68 -3.64 24.54
N PRO A 281 -31.89 -4.19 24.73
CA PRO A 281 -32.74 -3.74 25.80
C PRO A 281 -32.13 -4.29 27.09
N ARG A 282 -31.44 -3.45 27.87
CA ARG A 282 -30.90 -3.82 29.19
C ARG A 282 -31.91 -4.71 29.94
N PRO A 283 -31.53 -5.90 30.44
CA PRO A 283 -32.17 -6.44 31.62
C PRO A 283 -31.82 -5.51 32.78
N SER A 284 -32.71 -5.33 33.75
CA SER A 284 -32.44 -4.58 34.98
C SER A 284 -31.30 -5.15 35.85
N LYS A 285 -30.50 -6.11 35.37
CA LYS A 285 -29.32 -6.65 36.06
C LYS A 285 -28.22 -7.05 35.08
N THR A 286 -27.08 -6.37 35.22
CA THR A 286 -25.70 -6.81 34.92
C THR A 286 -25.37 -7.38 33.54
N ALA A 287 -24.48 -6.69 32.82
CA ALA A 287 -23.45 -7.33 32.00
C ALA A 287 -22.16 -6.48 32.08
N ARG A 288 -21.06 -7.17 32.39
CA ARG A 288 -19.67 -6.67 32.43
C ARG A 288 -19.11 -6.57 31.02
#